data_AF-A0A8T6SDF2-F1
#
_entry.id   AF-A0A8T6SDF2-F1
#
_cell.length_a   1.000
_cell.length_b   1.000
_cell.length_c   1.000
_cell.angle_alpha   90.00
_cell.angle_beta   90.00
_cell.angle_gamma   90.00
#
_symmetry.space_group_name_H-M   'P 1'
#
loop_
_entity.id
_entity.type
_entity.pdbx_description
1 polymer ?
#
loop_
_entity_poly.entity_id
_entity_poly.type
_entity_poly.pdbx_seq_one_letter_code
_entity_poly.pdbx_strand_id
1 'polypeptide(L)' 'IRVVRSGDWEVEACGGTHVKNTGEIGFVKIIHSERIQDGVERLDYAVGIPALKATQKKEKLLMKVSDILNSPIQKLDK' A
#
# COMPACT_ATOMS: atom_id res chain seq x y z
N ILE A 1 -25.91 15.30 -6.50
CA ILE A 1 -24.54 14.83 -6.21
C ILE A 1 -24.50 14.21 -4.82
N ARG A 2 -23.71 13.15 -4.58
CA ARG A 2 -23.48 12.59 -3.24
C ARG A 2 -22.13 13.08 -2.75
N VAL A 3 -22.11 13.68 -1.56
CA VAL A 3 -20.89 14.16 -0.91
C VAL A 3 -20.56 13.23 0.24
N VAL A 4 -19.30 12.81 0.32
CA VAL A 4 -18.75 11.97 1.38
C VAL A 4 -17.68 12.78 2.11
N ARG A 5 -17.56 12.57 3.41
CA ARG A 5 -16.60 13.26 4.27
C ARG A 5 -15.84 12.24 5.11
N SER A 6 -14.53 12.26 5.03
CA SER A 6 -13.64 11.42 5.84
C SER A 6 -12.94 12.29 6.89
N GLY A 7 -13.45 12.29 8.11
CA GLY A 7 -12.93 13.15 9.18
C GLY A 7 -13.16 14.64 8.92
N ASP A 8 -12.28 15.48 9.46
CA ASP A 8 -12.30 16.93 9.28
C ASP A 8 -11.42 17.43 8.11
N TRP A 9 -10.62 16.53 7.52
CA TRP A 9 -9.57 16.84 6.56
C TRP A 9 -9.93 16.54 5.09
N GLU A 10 -10.99 15.79 4.81
CA GLU A 10 -11.36 15.41 3.44
C GLU A 10 -12.88 15.45 3.21
N VAL A 11 -13.28 16.03 2.07
CA VAL A 11 -14.66 16.10 1.58
C VAL A 11 -14.63 15.96 0.06
N GLU A 12 -15.30 14.94 -0.47
CA GLU A 12 -15.31 14.63 -1.90
C GLU A 12 -16.72 14.28 -2.40
N ALA A 13 -16.99 14.60 -3.67
CA ALA A 13 -18.20 14.16 -4.36
C ALA A 13 -18.03 12.72 -4.90
N CYS A 14 -18.27 11.71 -4.05
CA CYS A 14 -18.12 10.29 -4.41
C CYS A 14 -19.44 9.49 -4.41
N GLY A 15 -19.70 8.81 -5.54
CA GLY A 15 -20.86 7.92 -5.73
C GLY A 15 -20.61 6.44 -5.38
N GLY A 16 -19.41 6.09 -4.91
CA GLY A 16 -19.01 4.70 -4.63
C GLY A 16 -19.50 4.15 -3.28
N THR A 17 -19.15 2.89 -3.00
CA THR A 17 -19.37 2.27 -1.69
C THR A 17 -18.28 2.69 -0.71
N HIS A 18 -18.67 2.97 0.53
CA HIS A 18 -17.74 3.36 1.59
C HIS A 18 -17.97 2.52 2.84
N VAL A 19 -16.90 2.33 3.60
CA VAL A 19 -16.94 1.81 4.97
C VAL A 19 -17.53 2.86 5.92
N LYS A 20 -17.94 2.45 7.13
CA LYS A 20 -18.54 3.40 8.09
C LYS A 20 -17.48 4.25 8.80
N ASN A 21 -16.27 3.73 8.98
CA ASN A 21 -15.14 4.44 9.57
C ASN A 21 -13.82 3.95 8.97
N THR A 22 -12.76 4.77 9.07
CA THR A 22 -11.43 4.48 8.49
C THR A 22 -10.74 3.26 9.11
N GLY A 23 -11.10 2.89 10.34
CA GLY A 23 -10.57 1.68 11.00
C GLY A 23 -10.92 0.39 10.26
N GLU A 24 -12.05 0.36 9.55
CA GLU A 24 -12.46 -0.80 8.73
C GLU A 24 -11.57 -1.02 7.50
N ILE A 25 -10.84 0.01 7.03
CA ILE A 25 -9.87 -0.11 5.93
C ILE A 25 -8.68 -1.00 6.36
N GLY A 26 -8.30 -0.91 7.64
CA GLY A 26 -7.19 -1.66 8.22
C GLY A 26 -5.83 -1.24 7.67
N PHE A 27 -4.94 -2.21 7.50
CA PHE A 27 -3.55 -1.97 7.08
C PHE A 27 -3.48 -1.40 5.66
N VAL A 28 -2.86 -0.23 5.50
CA VAL A 28 -2.61 0.39 4.19
C VAL A 28 -1.14 0.21 3.82
N LYS A 29 -0.87 -0.26 2.61
CA LYS A 29 0.49 -0.46 2.09
C LYS A 29 0.64 0.17 0.72
N ILE A 30 1.54 1.15 0.62
CA ILE A 30 2.08 1.61 -0.67
C ILE A 30 3.00 0.50 -1.21
N ILE A 31 2.68 0.04 -2.42
CA ILE A 31 3.38 -1.03 -3.14
C ILE A 31 4.46 -0.43 -4.02
N HIS A 32 4.11 0.64 -4.75
CA HIS A 32 4.98 1.29 -5.71
C HIS A 32 4.61 2.78 -5.81
N SER A 33 5.59 3.61 -6.14
CA SER A 33 5.36 4.97 -6.58
C SER A 33 6.16 5.21 -7.86
N GLU A 34 5.54 5.88 -8.83
CA GLU A 34 6.17 6.26 -10.09
C GLU A 34 5.81 7.69 -10.46
N ARG A 35 6.80 8.44 -10.94
CA ARG A 35 6.58 9.78 -11.51
C ARG A 35 6.16 9.62 -12.96
N ILE A 36 4.93 10.05 -13.28
CA ILE A 36 4.35 9.92 -14.63
C ILE A 36 4.80 11.10 -15.50
N GLN A 37 4.79 12.31 -14.94
CA GLN A 37 5.23 13.55 -15.59
C GLN A 37 5.57 14.60 -14.53
N ASP A 38 5.96 15.80 -14.95
CA ASP A 38 6.25 16.89 -14.03
C ASP A 38 5.02 17.27 -13.20
N GLY A 39 5.18 17.21 -11.88
CA GLY A 39 4.10 17.48 -10.92
C GLY A 39 3.07 16.36 -10.74
N VAL A 40 3.24 15.19 -11.38
CA VAL A 40 2.29 14.07 -11.28
C VAL A 40 3.00 12.79 -10.85
N GLU A 41 2.56 12.24 -9.72
CA GLU A 41 3.02 10.97 -9.16
C GLU A 41 1.85 10.00 -9.02
N ARG A 42 2.05 8.76 -9.45
CA ARG A 42 1.11 7.66 -9.23
C ARG A 42 1.58 6.85 -8.03
N LEU A 43 0.65 6.58 -7.12
CA LEU A 43 0.86 5.70 -5.98
C LEU A 43 0.01 4.44 -6.16
N ASP A 44 0.66 3.29 -6.28
CA ASP A 44 0.00 2.00 -6.24
C ASP A 44 -0.06 1.52 -4.79
N TYR A 45 -1.25 1.22 -4.29
CA TYR A 45 -1.44 0.79 -2.91
C TYR A 45 -2.47 -0.33 -2.80
N ALA A 46 -2.40 -1.06 -1.70
CA ALA A 46 -3.41 -2.01 -1.28
C ALA A 46 -3.81 -1.71 0.17
N VAL A 47 -5.00 -2.20 0.55
CA VAL A 47 -5.53 -2.07 1.91
C VAL A 47 -5.97 -3.43 2.48
N GLY A 48 -6.14 -3.52 3.80
CA GLY A 48 -6.63 -4.70 4.50
C GLY A 48 -5.82 -5.98 4.23
N ILE A 49 -6.53 -7.09 4.02
CA ILE A 49 -5.92 -8.41 3.75
C ILE A 49 -5.06 -8.41 2.47
N PRO A 50 -5.46 -7.78 1.34
CA PRO A 50 -4.58 -7.60 0.19
C PRO A 50 -3.23 -6.94 0.52
N ALA A 51 -3.22 -5.89 1.35
CA ALA A 51 -1.98 -5.21 1.78
C ALA A 51 -1.06 -6.14 2.58
N LEU A 52 -1.64 -6.92 3.50
CA LEU A 52 -0.91 -7.92 4.27
C LEU A 52 -0.30 -8.99 3.37
N LYS A 53 -1.09 -9.53 2.43
CA LYS A 53 -0.61 -10.53 1.46
C LYS A 53 0.51 -9.99 0.57
N ALA A 54 0.42 -8.74 0.13
CA ALA A 54 1.47 -8.09 -0.65
C ALA A 54 2.79 -8.00 0.15
N THR A 55 2.69 -7.64 1.44
CA THR A 55 3.85 -7.55 2.34
C THR A 55 4.48 -8.93 2.57
N GLN A 56 3.67 -9.94 2.92
CA GLN A 56 4.15 -11.31 3.12
C GLN A 56 4.76 -11.91 1.85
N LYS A 57 4.22 -11.60 0.67
CA LYS A 57 4.80 -12.04 -0.61
C LYS A 57 6.19 -11.44 -0.81
N LYS A 58 6.37 -10.15 -0.50
CA LYS A 58 7.67 -9.47 -0.59
C LYS A 58 8.68 -10.04 0.40
N GLU A 59 8.26 -10.27 1.64
CA GLU A 59 9.10 -10.90 2.67
C GLU A 59 9.55 -12.31 2.27
N LYS A 60 8.63 -13.15 1.80
CA LYS A 60 8.97 -14.49 1.27
C LYS A 60 9.95 -14.42 0.12
N LEU A 61 9.82 -13.43 -0.78
CA LEU A 61 10.77 -13.25 -1.87
C LEU A 61 12.16 -12.89 -1.35
N LEU A 62 12.25 -11.98 -0.36
CA LEU A 62 13.52 -11.61 0.27
C LEU A 62 14.19 -12.79 0.98
N MET A 63 13.43 -13.61 1.71
CA MET A 63 13.94 -14.82 2.34
C MET A 63 14.51 -15.78 1.29
N LYS A 64 13.78 -16.03 0.20
CA LYS A 64 14.29 -16.88 -0.90
C LYS A 64 15.58 -16.36 -1.50
N VAL A 65 15.69 -15.05 -1.69
CA VAL A 65 16.91 -14.42 -2.22
C VAL A 65 18.08 -14.57 -1.24
N SER A 66 17.84 -14.37 0.06
CA SER A 66 18.83 -14.57 1.13
C SER A 66 19.36 -16.00 1.15
N ASP A 67 18.48 -16.99 1.01
CA ASP A 67 18.85 -18.41 0.98
C ASP A 67 19.72 -18.74 -0.25
N ILE A 68 19.35 -18.24 -1.43
CA ILE A 68 20.10 -18.45 -2.68
C ILE A 68 21.51 -17.84 -2.58
N LEU A 69 21.62 -16.67 -1.98
CA LEU A 69 22.89 -15.95 -1.83
C LEU A 69 23.71 -16.41 -0.62
N ASN A 70 23.17 -17.32 0.20
CA ASN A 70 23.74 -17.77 1.46
C ASN A 70 24.23 -16.59 2.34
N SER A 71 23.46 -15.50 2.33
CA SER A 71 23.78 -14.26 3.01
C SER A 71 22.55 -13.78 3.79
N PRO A 72 22.68 -13.41 5.07
CA PRO A 72 21.56 -12.89 5.86
C PRO A 72 20.87 -11.70 5.17
N ILE A 73 19.54 -11.61 5.29
CA ILE A 73 18.74 -10.51 4.72
C ILE A 73 19.30 -9.13 5.10
N GLN A 74 19.80 -8.97 6.33
CA GLN A 74 20.37 -7.73 6.85
C GLN A 74 21.68 -7.29 6.18
N LYS A 75 22.22 -8.12 5.27
CA LYS A 75 23.42 -7.83 4.50
C LYS A 75 23.15 -7.72 3.00
N LEU A 76 21.89 -7.82 2.55
CA LEU A 76 21.53 -7.76 1.12
C LEU A 76 21.54 -6.33 0.55
N ASP A 77 21.59 -5.31 1.41
CA ASP A 77 21.63 -3.89 1.06
C ASP A 77 23.07 -3.32 1.06
N LYS A 78 24.07 -4.14 1.39
CA LYS A 78 25.49 -3.80 1.34
C LYS A 78 26.13 -4.36 0.08
#